data_AF-A0A2E5VVY7-F1
#
_entry.id   AF-A0A2E5VVY7-F1
#
_cell.length_a   1.000
_cell.length_b   1.000
_cell.length_c   1.000
_cell.angle_alpha   90.00
_cell.angle_beta   90.00
_cell.angle_gamma   90.00
#
_symmetry.space_group_name_H-M   'P 1'
#
loop_
_entity.id
_entity.type
_entity.pdbx_description
1 polymer ?
#
loop_
_entity_poly.entity_id
_entity_poly.type
_entity_poly.pdbx_seq_one_letter_code
_entity_poly.pdbx_strand_id
1 'polypeptide(L)'
;MNIYHTFILSITFLVPMLNAQTYSNVRAEQDGLLISISYDMDGKLFRGDKVGLVFSLDDGKNYSIVDDAEGDLGANVLPGKGNEVNWLLIDKDFIIGKIINFRIITIPEGMVYVDGGKYTRSSLRNNEESSHAVELGSFLIDETEVTQRQYRQVMGKYASDYTGCMECPVENVSWFDATEYAKKIGKRLPTEAEWEYAAKGGSKNKNSSKFSGSNNINEVAWFLSNTESKQPVGRKKPNALGLYDMSGNVWEWCSDWYHDDYFQVAVKINPTGPDYGTEKVVRGGSWFSNDEFCDISRRYKLKPDYRDTNFGFRCVKDL
;
A
#
# COMPACT_ATOMS: atom_id res chain seq x y z
N MET A 1 -42.11 -6.53 49.67
CA MET A 1 -41.60 -5.33 48.97
C MET A 1 -40.16 -5.62 48.58
N ASN A 2 -39.96 -6.19 47.39
CA ASN A 2 -38.66 -6.67 46.92
C ASN A 2 -37.86 -5.50 46.31
N ILE A 3 -36.73 -5.18 46.93
CA ILE A 3 -35.78 -4.18 46.44
C ILE A 3 -34.78 -4.92 45.55
N TYR A 4 -34.85 -4.67 44.25
CA TYR A 4 -33.85 -5.16 43.30
C TYR A 4 -32.61 -4.26 43.37
N HIS A 5 -31.46 -4.82 43.75
CA HIS A 5 -30.16 -4.16 43.58
C HIS A 5 -29.73 -4.26 42.11
N THR A 6 -29.76 -3.13 41.41
CA THR A 6 -29.14 -2.99 40.08
C THR A 6 -27.64 -2.85 40.25
N PHE A 7 -26.88 -3.91 39.98
CA PHE A 7 -25.43 -3.84 39.83
C PHE A 7 -25.12 -3.29 38.43
N ILE A 8 -24.59 -2.06 38.37
CA ILE A 8 -24.01 -1.52 37.13
C ILE A 8 -22.61 -2.11 37.01
N LEU A 9 -22.47 -3.12 36.14
CA LEU A 9 -21.18 -3.68 35.76
C LEU A 9 -20.55 -2.73 34.72
N SER A 10 -19.68 -1.82 35.18
CA SER A 10 -18.84 -1.03 34.29
C SER A 10 -17.69 -1.93 33.80
N ILE A 11 -17.82 -2.46 32.58
CA ILE A 11 -16.73 -3.16 31.91
C ILE A 11 -15.88 -2.09 31.23
N THR A 12 -14.87 -1.61 31.94
CA THR A 12 -13.79 -0.81 31.34
C THR A 12 -12.97 -1.75 30.46
N PHE A 13 -13.20 -1.73 29.15
CA PHE A 13 -12.23 -2.29 28.21
C PHE A 13 -10.97 -1.41 28.27
N LEU A 14 -10.01 -1.82 29.10
CA LEU A 14 -8.62 -1.44 28.86
C LEU A 14 -8.25 -2.06 27.51
N VAL A 15 -8.30 -1.27 26.45
CA VAL A 15 -7.58 -1.61 25.22
C VAL A 15 -6.11 -1.61 25.64
N PRO A 16 -5.41 -2.75 25.68
CA PRO A 16 -3.99 -2.71 25.93
C PRO A 16 -3.40 -1.83 24.83
N MET A 17 -2.67 -0.78 25.21
CA MET A 17 -1.75 -0.16 24.26
C MET A 17 -0.82 -1.30 23.84
N LEU A 18 -1.08 -1.85 22.65
CA LEU A 18 -0.19 -2.80 22.02
C LEU A 18 1.12 -2.05 21.85
N ASN A 19 2.15 -2.44 22.58
CA ASN A 19 3.49 -1.95 22.30
C ASN A 19 3.75 -2.24 20.82
N ALA A 20 4.01 -1.17 20.06
CA ALA A 20 4.36 -1.29 18.66
C ALA A 20 5.57 -2.23 18.54
N GLN A 21 5.59 -3.06 17.50
CA GLN A 21 6.75 -3.87 17.18
C GLN A 21 7.97 -2.96 17.00
N THR A 22 9.02 -3.18 17.79
CA THR A 22 10.25 -2.39 17.73
C THR A 22 11.45 -3.27 17.46
N TYR A 23 12.40 -2.72 16.70
CA TYR A 23 13.70 -3.32 16.44
C TYR A 23 14.77 -2.43 17.07
N SER A 24 15.70 -3.03 17.80
CA SER A 24 16.80 -2.30 18.44
C SER A 24 18.10 -3.09 18.34
N ASN A 25 19.22 -2.46 18.74
CA ASN A 25 20.55 -3.08 18.68
C ASN A 25 20.90 -3.68 17.31
N VAL A 26 20.39 -3.09 16.23
CA VAL A 26 20.67 -3.54 14.86
C VAL A 26 22.15 -3.30 14.55
N ARG A 27 22.88 -4.37 14.27
CA ARG A 27 24.31 -4.33 13.93
C ARG A 27 24.57 -5.17 12.70
N ALA A 28 25.40 -4.67 11.81
CA ALA A 28 25.87 -5.41 10.65
C ALA A 28 27.37 -5.65 10.77
N GLU A 29 27.78 -6.89 10.55
CA GLU A 29 29.18 -7.31 10.49
C GLU A 29 29.41 -8.00 9.15
N GLN A 30 30.59 -7.80 8.56
CA GLN A 30 30.95 -8.40 7.29
C GLN A 30 32.17 -9.31 7.48
N ASP A 31 32.04 -10.57 7.06
CA ASP A 31 33.13 -11.53 6.94
C ASP A 31 33.21 -12.03 5.49
N GLY A 32 34.21 -11.54 4.75
CA GLY A 32 34.33 -11.80 3.32
C GLY A 32 33.10 -11.34 2.53
N LEU A 33 32.37 -12.30 1.94
CA LEU A 33 31.14 -12.05 1.17
C LEU A 33 29.86 -12.20 2.00
N LEU A 34 29.97 -12.58 3.27
CA LEU A 34 28.82 -12.72 4.16
C LEU A 34 28.62 -11.42 4.95
N ILE A 35 27.41 -10.88 4.93
CA ILE A 35 26.96 -9.87 5.87
C ILE A 35 26.02 -10.55 6.87
N SER A 36 26.36 -10.47 8.15
CA SER A 36 25.52 -10.91 9.26
C SER A 36 24.91 -9.69 9.94
N ILE A 37 23.58 -9.65 10.03
CA ILE A 37 22.82 -8.61 10.69
C ILE A 37 22.20 -9.19 11.95
N SER A 38 22.58 -8.68 13.11
CA SER A 38 21.95 -9.02 14.38
C SER A 38 21.01 -7.93 14.85
N TYR A 39 19.91 -8.29 15.50
CA TYR A 39 18.94 -7.35 16.05
C TYR A 39 18.18 -7.92 17.25
N ASP A 40 17.68 -7.01 18.09
CA ASP A 40 16.72 -7.33 19.15
C ASP A 40 15.31 -6.94 18.68
N MET A 41 14.33 -7.78 19.00
CA MET A 41 12.94 -7.63 18.60
C MET A 41 12.02 -7.67 19.82
N ASP A 42 11.33 -6.55 20.08
CA ASP A 42 10.37 -6.40 21.18
C ASP A 42 8.96 -6.11 20.65
N GLY A 43 7.93 -6.61 21.33
CA GLY A 43 6.54 -6.59 20.85
C GLY A 43 6.11 -7.95 20.31
N LYS A 44 4.92 -8.05 19.75
CA LYS A 44 4.47 -9.26 19.04
C LYS A 44 4.12 -8.89 17.62
N LEU A 45 4.67 -9.61 16.65
CA LEU A 45 4.13 -9.65 15.30
C LEU A 45 2.66 -10.08 15.40
N PHE A 46 1.78 -9.35 14.72
CA PHE A 46 0.43 -9.87 14.53
C PHE A 46 0.50 -11.08 13.61
N ARG A 47 -0.50 -11.96 13.71
CA ARG A 47 -0.57 -13.15 12.84
C ARG A 47 -0.54 -12.69 11.38
N GLY A 48 0.42 -13.19 10.61
CA GLY A 48 0.58 -12.86 9.19
C GLY A 48 1.61 -11.75 8.89
N ASP A 49 2.02 -10.96 9.89
CA ASP A 49 3.11 -10.00 9.74
C ASP A 49 4.43 -10.72 9.49
N LYS A 50 5.32 -10.05 8.75
CA LYS A 50 6.65 -10.57 8.41
C LYS A 50 7.74 -9.60 8.84
N VAL A 51 8.88 -10.15 9.25
CA VAL A 51 10.13 -9.38 9.38
C VAL A 51 10.78 -9.28 8.00
N GLY A 52 11.12 -8.07 7.58
CA GLY A 52 11.87 -7.81 6.37
C GLY A 52 13.23 -7.17 6.69
N LEU A 53 14.21 -7.43 5.83
CA LEU A 53 15.47 -6.69 5.79
C LEU A 53 15.46 -5.79 4.57
N VAL A 54 15.81 -4.52 4.77
CA VAL A 54 16.04 -3.58 3.67
C VAL A 54 17.41 -2.94 3.79
N PHE A 55 18.01 -2.57 2.66
CA PHE A 55 19.30 -1.91 2.60
C PHE A 55 19.23 -0.61 1.79
N SER A 56 20.10 0.34 2.11
CA SER A 56 20.25 1.59 1.37
C SER A 56 21.71 1.82 0.99
N LEU A 57 21.92 2.33 -0.22
CA LEU A 57 23.24 2.71 -0.76
C LEU A 57 23.39 4.23 -0.92
N ASP A 58 22.43 5.01 -0.44
CA ASP A 58 22.32 6.46 -0.63
C ASP A 58 22.01 7.21 0.66
N ASP A 59 22.60 6.71 1.76
CA ASP A 59 22.51 7.30 3.09
C ASP A 59 21.10 7.30 3.69
N GLY A 60 20.34 6.25 3.38
CA GLY A 60 18.99 6.02 3.90
C GLY A 60 17.89 6.81 3.18
N LYS A 61 18.16 7.36 1.99
CA LYS A 61 17.15 8.07 1.19
C LYS A 61 16.21 7.10 0.48
N ASN A 62 16.75 6.01 -0.07
CA ASN A 62 16.00 4.94 -0.69
C ASN A 62 16.43 3.59 -0.13
N TYR A 63 15.48 2.68 0.02
CA TYR A 63 15.70 1.34 0.56
C TYR A 63 15.33 0.27 -0.47
N SER A 64 16.09 -0.79 -0.59
CA SER A 64 15.74 -1.96 -1.39
C SER A 64 15.56 -3.16 -0.48
N ILE A 65 14.57 -4.00 -0.78
CA ILE A 65 14.37 -5.22 -0.01
C ILE A 65 15.48 -6.23 -0.27
N VAL A 66 15.89 -6.93 0.78
CA VAL A 66 16.73 -8.12 0.69
C VAL A 66 15.80 -9.33 0.73
N ASP A 67 15.58 -9.95 -0.43
CA ASP A 67 14.67 -11.10 -0.58
C ASP A 67 15.39 -12.45 -0.65
N ASP A 68 16.73 -12.44 -0.65
CA ASP A 68 17.60 -13.60 -0.76
C ASP A 68 18.53 -13.80 0.46
N ALA A 69 18.20 -13.17 1.59
CA ALA A 69 18.86 -13.44 2.86
C ALA A 69 18.18 -14.58 3.64
N GLU A 70 18.96 -15.27 4.46
CA GLU A 70 18.51 -16.36 5.33
C GLU A 70 18.50 -15.93 6.80
N GLY A 71 17.84 -16.70 7.66
CA GLY A 71 17.78 -16.47 9.11
C GLY A 71 16.43 -15.98 9.59
N ASP A 72 16.44 -15.10 10.59
CA ASP A 72 15.25 -14.60 11.28
C ASP A 72 14.52 -13.51 10.47
N LEU A 73 14.05 -13.91 9.29
CA LEU A 73 13.20 -13.13 8.37
C LEU A 73 11.88 -13.85 8.08
N GLY A 74 10.92 -13.09 7.55
CA GLY A 74 9.63 -13.61 7.16
C GLY A 74 8.64 -13.74 8.31
N ALA A 75 7.70 -14.67 8.18
CA ALA A 75 6.64 -14.87 9.17
C ALA A 75 7.13 -15.69 10.37
N ASN A 76 6.45 -15.54 11.51
CA ASN A 76 6.66 -16.33 12.73
C ASN A 76 8.04 -16.16 13.42
N VAL A 77 8.79 -15.12 13.09
CA VAL A 77 9.99 -14.75 13.87
C VAL A 77 9.57 -14.43 15.31
N LEU A 78 10.29 -14.97 16.28
CA LEU A 78 9.95 -14.82 17.68
C LEU A 78 10.62 -13.57 18.28
N PRO A 79 9.91 -12.78 19.10
CA PRO A 79 10.51 -11.69 19.87
C PRO A 79 11.62 -12.22 20.77
N GLY A 80 12.71 -11.46 20.88
CA GLY A 80 13.92 -11.93 21.52
C GLY A 80 15.12 -11.04 21.25
N LYS A 81 16.26 -11.42 21.83
CA LYS A 81 17.54 -10.74 21.61
C LYS A 81 18.44 -11.56 20.72
N GLY A 82 19.22 -10.89 19.89
CA GLY A 82 20.22 -11.52 19.02
C GLY A 82 19.61 -12.38 17.92
N ASN A 83 18.46 -12.00 17.39
CA ASN A 83 17.97 -12.55 16.12
C ASN A 83 18.99 -12.21 15.03
N GLU A 84 19.17 -13.12 14.07
CA GLU A 84 20.25 -13.02 13.09
C GLU A 84 19.75 -13.25 11.66
N VAL A 85 20.25 -12.43 10.73
CA VAL A 85 20.01 -12.52 9.30
C VAL A 85 21.34 -12.57 8.58
N ASN A 86 21.47 -13.49 7.64
CA ASN A 86 22.69 -13.74 6.89
C ASN A 86 22.45 -13.49 5.40
N TRP A 87 23.22 -12.55 4.84
CA TRP A 87 23.09 -12.13 3.45
C TRP A 87 24.40 -12.34 2.69
N LEU A 88 24.37 -13.23 1.70
CA LEU A 88 25.52 -13.53 0.84
C LEU A 88 25.59 -12.56 -0.34
N LEU A 89 26.73 -11.89 -0.50
CA LEU A 89 26.99 -10.91 -1.56
C LEU A 89 27.41 -11.54 -2.91
N ILE A 90 26.85 -12.71 -3.24
CA ILE A 90 27.12 -13.39 -4.53
C ILE A 90 26.36 -12.65 -5.63
N ASP A 91 27.06 -12.31 -6.72
CA ASP A 91 26.56 -11.58 -7.89
C ASP A 91 25.98 -10.18 -7.57
N LYS A 92 26.51 -9.52 -6.52
CA LYS A 92 26.05 -8.19 -6.05
C LYS A 92 27.09 -7.08 -6.28
N ASP A 93 27.67 -7.03 -7.46
CA ASP A 93 28.73 -6.07 -7.82
C ASP A 93 28.33 -4.60 -7.62
N PHE A 94 27.03 -4.29 -7.69
CA PHE A 94 26.49 -2.94 -7.49
C PHE A 94 26.74 -2.37 -6.07
N ILE A 95 27.10 -3.22 -5.11
CA ILE A 95 27.39 -2.88 -3.71
C ILE A 95 28.88 -2.61 -3.46
N ILE A 96 29.78 -3.10 -4.32
CA ILE A 96 31.22 -3.06 -4.08
C ILE A 96 31.70 -1.61 -3.88
N GLY A 97 32.42 -1.39 -2.78
CA GLY A 97 32.99 -0.08 -2.41
C GLY A 97 31.98 0.93 -1.87
N LYS A 98 30.74 0.52 -1.60
CA LYS A 98 29.68 1.39 -1.06
C LYS A 98 29.46 1.14 0.43
N ILE A 99 29.00 2.20 1.11
CA ILE A 99 28.47 2.09 2.46
C ILE A 99 27.03 1.58 2.35
N ILE A 100 26.70 0.55 3.12
CA ILE A 100 25.38 -0.06 3.15
C ILE A 100 24.73 0.26 4.50
N ASN A 101 23.52 0.82 4.45
CA ASN A 101 22.70 1.05 5.64
C ASN A 101 21.57 0.04 5.69
N PHE A 102 21.47 -0.74 6.76
CA PHE A 102 20.41 -1.75 6.93
C PHE A 102 19.29 -1.24 7.84
N ARG A 103 18.07 -1.68 7.57
CA ARG A 103 16.94 -1.60 8.50
C ARG A 103 16.19 -2.91 8.56
N ILE A 104 15.79 -3.28 9.76
CA ILE A 104 14.77 -4.32 9.96
C ILE A 104 13.40 -3.62 9.97
N ILE A 105 12.48 -4.14 9.19
CA ILE A 105 11.12 -3.60 9.04
C ILE A 105 10.08 -4.67 9.35
N THR A 106 8.90 -4.22 9.75
CA THR A 106 7.70 -5.07 9.76
C THR A 106 6.93 -4.84 8.47
N ILE A 107 6.65 -5.92 7.75
CA ILE A 107 5.74 -5.94 6.60
C ILE A 107 4.41 -6.50 7.12
N PRO A 108 3.37 -5.66 7.31
CA PRO A 108 2.09 -6.13 7.84
C PRO A 108 1.42 -7.15 6.92
N GLU A 109 0.60 -8.03 7.49
CA GLU A 109 -0.25 -8.92 6.69
C GLU A 109 -1.09 -8.12 5.67
N GLY A 110 -1.12 -8.61 4.43
CA GLY A 110 -1.86 -7.96 3.34
C GLY A 110 -1.22 -6.67 2.82
N MET A 111 0.03 -6.37 3.16
CA MET A 111 0.82 -5.34 2.50
C MET A 111 1.98 -5.93 1.69
N VAL A 112 2.31 -5.24 0.60
CA VAL A 112 3.40 -5.56 -0.30
C VAL A 112 4.46 -4.47 -0.19
N TYR A 113 5.72 -4.88 -0.10
CA TYR A 113 6.86 -3.98 -0.23
C TYR A 113 7.08 -3.59 -1.68
N VAL A 114 7.17 -2.28 -1.92
CA VAL A 114 7.45 -1.70 -3.23
C VAL A 114 8.82 -1.05 -3.16
N ASP A 115 9.80 -1.62 -3.89
CA ASP A 115 11.08 -0.96 -4.11
C ASP A 115 10.84 0.36 -4.84
N GLY A 116 11.40 1.44 -4.29
CA GLY A 116 11.45 2.74 -4.93
C GLY A 116 12.26 2.69 -6.23
N GLY A 117 12.12 3.76 -7.01
CA GLY A 117 12.83 3.88 -8.26
C GLY A 117 12.29 4.98 -9.15
N LYS A 118 12.93 5.09 -10.32
CA LYS A 118 12.55 6.05 -11.35
C LYS A 118 11.55 5.42 -12.31
N TYR A 119 10.52 6.18 -12.66
CA TYR A 119 9.58 5.79 -13.71
C TYR A 119 9.03 7.02 -14.43
N THR A 120 8.51 6.79 -15.61
CA THR A 120 7.81 7.81 -16.38
C THR A 120 6.32 7.73 -16.08
N ARG A 121 5.79 8.81 -15.51
CA ARG A 121 4.36 9.02 -15.39
C ARG A 121 3.80 9.50 -16.71
N SER A 122 2.64 8.96 -17.09
CA SER A 122 1.93 9.35 -18.29
C SER A 122 0.52 9.79 -17.92
N SER A 123 0.06 10.90 -18.50
CA SER A 123 -1.35 11.29 -18.43
C SER A 123 -1.90 11.46 -19.83
N LEU A 124 -3.04 10.82 -20.06
CA LEU A 124 -3.87 11.00 -21.25
C LEU A 124 -4.97 12.02 -20.94
N ARG A 125 -4.84 13.22 -21.51
CA ARG A 125 -5.87 14.28 -21.44
C ARG A 125 -6.25 14.68 -22.86
N ASN A 126 -7.52 14.58 -23.24
CA ASN A 126 -8.00 15.05 -24.56
C ASN A 126 -7.16 14.57 -25.75
N ASN A 127 -6.63 13.35 -25.70
CA ASN A 127 -5.68 12.78 -26.67
C ASN A 127 -4.28 13.44 -26.72
N GLU A 128 -3.96 14.33 -25.78
CA GLU A 128 -2.62 14.83 -25.52
C GLU A 128 -1.96 14.00 -24.42
N GLU A 129 -0.83 13.39 -24.76
CA GLU A 129 -0.01 12.63 -23.83
C GLU A 129 1.03 13.55 -23.20
N SER A 130 0.98 13.71 -21.88
CA SER A 130 2.07 14.33 -21.11
C SER A 130 2.84 13.26 -20.38
N SER A 131 4.17 13.34 -20.44
CA SER A 131 5.06 12.42 -19.71
C SER A 131 6.02 13.20 -18.83
N HIS A 132 6.26 12.70 -17.62
CA HIS A 132 7.22 13.29 -16.70
C HIS A 132 7.92 12.20 -15.88
N ALA A 133 9.23 12.35 -15.71
CA ALA A 133 10.04 11.44 -14.91
C ALA A 133 9.84 11.73 -13.42
N VAL A 134 9.53 10.69 -12.65
CA VAL A 134 9.38 10.71 -11.20
C VAL A 134 10.29 9.67 -10.58
N GLU A 135 10.82 9.98 -9.41
CA GLU A 135 11.56 9.10 -8.53
C GLU A 135 10.77 8.93 -7.23
N LEU A 136 10.50 7.70 -6.84
CA LEU A 136 9.84 7.37 -5.59
C LEU A 136 10.80 6.65 -4.65
N GLY A 137 10.70 6.99 -3.38
CA GLY A 137 11.21 6.16 -2.29
C GLY A 137 10.37 4.90 -2.14
N SER A 138 10.89 3.96 -1.35
CA SER A 138 10.23 2.68 -1.10
C SER A 138 9.15 2.82 -0.04
N PHE A 139 8.10 2.02 -0.17
CA PHE A 139 6.93 2.07 0.70
C PHE A 139 6.24 0.70 0.74
N LEU A 140 5.32 0.55 1.69
CA LEU A 140 4.39 -0.57 1.75
C LEU A 140 3.04 -0.13 1.19
N ILE A 141 2.38 -0.97 0.41
CA ILE A 141 1.01 -0.74 -0.09
C ILE A 141 0.13 -1.94 0.20
N ASP A 142 -1.14 -1.71 0.50
CA ASP A 142 -2.13 -2.79 0.64
C ASP A 142 -2.24 -3.60 -0.67
N GLU A 143 -2.22 -4.92 -0.54
CA GLU A 143 -2.31 -5.90 -1.64
C GLU A 143 -3.63 -5.77 -2.43
N THR A 144 -4.69 -5.40 -1.74
CA THR A 144 -6.07 -5.24 -2.24
C THR A 144 -6.66 -3.91 -1.74
N GLU A 145 -7.83 -3.52 -2.25
CA GLU A 145 -8.60 -2.45 -1.61
C GLU A 145 -9.01 -2.84 -0.18
N VAL A 146 -9.24 -1.83 0.67
CA VAL A 146 -9.75 -2.06 2.02
C VAL A 146 -11.11 -2.74 1.92
N THR A 147 -11.26 -3.88 2.55
CA THR A 147 -12.51 -4.66 2.54
C THR A 147 -13.54 -4.09 3.51
N GLN A 148 -14.81 -4.41 3.27
CA GLN A 148 -15.91 -4.14 4.20
C GLN A 148 -15.64 -4.70 5.60
N ARG A 149 -15.03 -5.90 5.69
CA ARG A 149 -14.62 -6.50 6.98
C ARG A 149 -13.60 -5.65 7.72
N GLN A 150 -12.50 -5.29 7.06
CA GLN A 150 -11.43 -4.50 7.65
C GLN A 150 -11.94 -3.13 8.10
N TYR A 151 -12.71 -2.45 7.25
CA TYR A 151 -13.31 -1.15 7.58
C TYR A 151 -14.19 -1.25 8.83
N ARG A 152 -15.09 -2.23 8.88
CA ARG A 152 -15.98 -2.44 10.04
C ARG A 152 -15.21 -2.72 11.32
N GLN A 153 -14.16 -3.54 11.26
CA GLN A 153 -13.35 -3.90 12.42
C GLN A 153 -12.65 -2.68 13.04
N VAL A 154 -12.16 -1.75 12.20
CA VAL A 154 -11.45 -0.55 12.64
C VAL A 154 -12.41 0.57 13.05
N MET A 155 -13.48 0.77 12.27
CA MET A 155 -14.36 1.94 12.43
C MET A 155 -15.54 1.67 13.36
N GLY A 156 -15.83 0.41 13.69
CA GLY A 156 -16.97 0.01 14.50
C GLY A 156 -18.34 0.21 13.82
N LYS A 157 -18.34 0.60 12.54
CA LYS A 157 -19.54 0.84 11.72
C LYS A 157 -19.32 0.39 10.28
N TYR A 158 -20.40 0.13 9.57
CA TYR A 158 -20.35 0.00 8.12
C TYR A 158 -20.26 1.38 7.48
N ALA A 159 -19.67 1.47 6.29
CA ALA A 159 -19.66 2.70 5.50
C ALA A 159 -21.04 3.02 4.89
N SER A 160 -21.82 1.98 4.56
CA SER A 160 -23.18 2.03 4.02
C SER A 160 -24.07 0.97 4.69
N ASP A 161 -25.37 0.97 4.37
CA ASP A 161 -26.29 -0.13 4.73
C ASP A 161 -25.87 -1.40 3.98
N TYR A 162 -24.97 -2.16 4.60
CA TYR A 162 -24.31 -3.32 4.04
C TYR A 162 -25.26 -4.45 3.63
N THR A 163 -25.14 -4.95 2.39
CA THR A 163 -26.01 -6.00 1.82
C THR A 163 -25.34 -7.35 1.49
N GLY A 164 -24.17 -7.67 2.06
CA GLY A 164 -23.80 -9.11 2.20
C GLY A 164 -22.44 -9.62 1.69
N CYS A 165 -21.48 -8.78 1.28
CA CYS A 165 -20.12 -9.23 0.92
C CYS A 165 -18.99 -8.63 1.79
N MET A 166 -18.51 -9.40 2.80
CA MET A 166 -17.45 -8.93 3.73
C MET A 166 -16.07 -8.76 3.06
N GLU A 167 -15.81 -9.52 2.00
CA GLU A 167 -14.54 -9.49 1.25
C GLU A 167 -14.57 -8.54 0.06
N CYS A 168 -15.70 -7.87 -0.18
CA CYS A 168 -15.78 -6.84 -1.20
C CYS A 168 -15.12 -5.56 -0.70
N PRO A 169 -14.63 -4.71 -1.60
CA PRO A 169 -14.09 -3.42 -1.23
C PRO A 169 -15.14 -2.61 -0.46
N VAL A 170 -14.69 -1.87 0.54
CA VAL A 170 -15.49 -0.83 1.17
C VAL A 170 -15.74 0.27 0.14
N GLU A 171 -16.98 0.73 0.07
CA GLU A 171 -17.42 1.80 -0.82
C GLU A 171 -18.37 2.75 -0.07
N ASN A 172 -18.89 3.77 -0.76
CA ASN A 172 -19.66 4.85 -0.16
C ASN A 172 -18.88 5.61 0.93
N VAL A 173 -17.56 5.64 0.78
CA VAL A 173 -16.62 6.33 1.65
C VAL A 173 -16.09 7.56 0.94
N SER A 174 -16.09 8.68 1.66
CA SER A 174 -15.47 9.92 1.22
C SER A 174 -13.96 9.86 1.45
N TRP A 175 -13.24 10.79 0.85
CA TRP A 175 -11.80 10.94 1.09
C TRP A 175 -11.49 11.14 2.58
N PHE A 176 -12.37 11.85 3.29
CA PHE A 176 -12.23 12.07 4.73
C PHE A 176 -12.35 10.77 5.54
N ASP A 177 -13.31 9.89 5.22
CA ASP A 177 -13.43 8.62 5.95
C ASP A 177 -12.28 7.67 5.64
N ALA A 178 -11.84 7.64 4.38
CA ALA A 178 -10.69 6.84 3.96
C ALA A 178 -9.41 7.28 4.69
N THR A 179 -9.21 8.60 4.80
CA THR A 179 -8.11 9.20 5.57
C THR A 179 -8.23 8.92 7.07
N GLU A 180 -9.43 9.01 7.66
CA GLU A 180 -9.66 8.70 9.07
C GLU A 180 -9.35 7.23 9.38
N TYR A 181 -9.82 6.31 8.53
CA TYR A 181 -9.50 4.89 8.64
C TYR A 181 -7.99 4.66 8.58
N ALA A 182 -7.31 5.19 7.56
CA ALA A 182 -5.87 4.99 7.36
C ALA A 182 -5.09 5.48 8.59
N LYS A 183 -5.42 6.67 9.11
CA LYS A 183 -4.80 7.23 10.32
C LYS A 183 -5.00 6.34 11.55
N LYS A 184 -6.20 5.77 11.74
CA LYS A 184 -6.50 4.89 12.88
C LYS A 184 -5.64 3.64 12.93
N ILE A 185 -5.19 3.14 11.77
CA ILE A 185 -4.32 1.96 11.67
C ILE A 185 -2.85 2.31 11.42
N GLY A 186 -2.45 3.58 11.59
CA GLY A 186 -1.07 4.01 11.39
C GLY A 186 -0.58 3.92 9.94
N LYS A 187 -1.51 4.09 8.99
CA LYS A 187 -1.26 4.14 7.53
C LYS A 187 -1.67 5.52 6.98
N ARG A 188 -1.54 5.70 5.67
CA ARG A 188 -2.04 6.86 4.91
C ARG A 188 -2.64 6.41 3.58
N LEU A 189 -3.30 7.32 2.86
CA LEU A 189 -3.64 7.09 1.46
C LEU A 189 -2.39 7.21 0.58
N PRO A 190 -2.31 6.46 -0.54
CA PRO A 190 -1.21 6.60 -1.49
C PRO A 190 -1.16 8.02 -2.07
N THR A 191 0.02 8.50 -2.42
CA THR A 191 0.11 9.56 -3.42
C THR A 191 -0.34 9.01 -4.77
N GLU A 192 -0.79 9.88 -5.67
CA GLU A 192 -1.14 9.47 -7.02
C GLU A 192 0.06 8.82 -7.74
N ALA A 193 1.26 9.32 -7.46
CA ALA A 193 2.49 8.76 -8.01
C ALA A 193 2.76 7.35 -7.48
N GLU A 194 2.66 7.14 -6.16
CA GLU A 194 2.79 5.81 -5.55
C GLU A 194 1.78 4.84 -6.14
N TRP A 195 0.52 5.25 -6.25
CA TRP A 195 -0.54 4.43 -6.83
C TRP A 195 -0.21 4.02 -8.27
N GLU A 196 0.18 4.98 -9.12
CA GLU A 196 0.48 4.70 -10.53
C GLU A 196 1.73 3.83 -10.69
N TYR A 197 2.76 4.05 -9.87
CA TYR A 197 3.98 3.26 -9.88
C TYR A 197 3.70 1.81 -9.49
N ALA A 198 2.94 1.63 -8.41
CA ALA A 198 2.48 0.33 -7.94
C ALA A 198 1.58 -0.37 -8.97
N ALA A 199 0.64 0.36 -9.60
CA ALA A 199 -0.22 -0.16 -10.66
C ALA A 199 0.57 -0.60 -11.90
N LYS A 200 1.66 0.11 -12.22
CA LYS A 200 2.60 -0.27 -13.29
C LYS A 200 3.47 -1.47 -12.93
N GLY A 201 3.42 -2.00 -11.71
CA GLY A 201 4.22 -3.14 -11.24
C GLY A 201 5.62 -2.76 -10.75
N GLY A 202 5.86 -1.48 -10.46
CA GLY A 202 7.11 -0.98 -9.87
C GLY A 202 8.38 -1.39 -10.63
N SER A 203 9.47 -1.59 -9.89
CA SER A 203 10.76 -2.08 -10.41
C SER A 203 10.71 -3.49 -10.99
N LYS A 204 9.72 -4.29 -10.60
CA LYS A 204 9.56 -5.70 -11.05
C LYS A 204 8.94 -5.80 -12.43
N ASN A 205 8.32 -4.74 -12.94
CA ASN A 205 7.69 -4.81 -14.24
C ASN A 205 8.71 -4.77 -15.38
N LYS A 206 8.62 -5.76 -16.27
CA LYS A 206 9.48 -5.89 -17.45
C LYS A 206 8.85 -5.30 -18.71
N ASN A 207 7.53 -5.13 -18.75
CA ASN A 207 6.79 -4.74 -19.95
C ASN A 207 5.66 -3.75 -19.61
N SER A 208 5.51 -2.69 -20.40
CA SER A 208 4.34 -1.80 -20.26
C SER A 208 3.04 -2.55 -20.57
N SER A 209 2.01 -2.29 -19.79
CA SER A 209 0.66 -2.80 -19.99
C SER A 209 -0.35 -1.70 -19.77
N LYS A 210 -1.46 -1.71 -20.52
CA LYS A 210 -2.56 -0.75 -20.39
C LYS A 210 -3.28 -0.87 -19.05
N PHE A 211 -3.50 -2.09 -18.60
CA PHE A 211 -4.12 -2.43 -17.32
C PHE A 211 -3.06 -3.01 -16.38
N SER A 212 -3.32 -2.97 -15.08
CA SER A 212 -2.35 -3.45 -14.10
C SER A 212 -2.12 -4.96 -14.25
N GLY A 213 -0.97 -5.36 -14.80
CA GLY A 213 -0.59 -6.77 -14.98
C GLY A 213 -0.98 -7.43 -16.31
N SER A 214 -1.73 -6.76 -17.19
CA SER A 214 -2.10 -7.30 -18.52
C SER A 214 -2.56 -6.22 -19.50
N ASN A 215 -2.47 -6.51 -20.80
CA ASN A 215 -3.17 -5.73 -21.84
C ASN A 215 -4.61 -6.23 -22.08
N ASN A 216 -4.97 -7.38 -21.50
CA ASN A 216 -6.32 -7.93 -21.55
C ASN A 216 -7.06 -7.61 -20.25
N ILE A 217 -7.99 -6.65 -20.30
CA ILE A 217 -8.75 -6.20 -19.13
C ILE A 217 -9.48 -7.34 -18.40
N ASN A 218 -9.96 -8.36 -19.11
CA ASN A 218 -10.72 -9.46 -18.51
C ASN A 218 -9.90 -10.33 -17.55
N GLU A 219 -8.56 -10.32 -17.68
CA GLU A 219 -7.66 -11.07 -16.80
C GLU A 219 -7.48 -10.38 -15.45
N VAL A 220 -7.59 -9.06 -15.40
CA VAL A 220 -7.09 -8.24 -14.29
C VAL A 220 -8.16 -7.37 -13.63
N ALA A 221 -9.32 -7.17 -14.26
CA ALA A 221 -10.32 -6.21 -13.80
C ALA A 221 -11.75 -6.76 -13.70
N TRP A 222 -12.48 -6.22 -12.73
CA TRP A 222 -13.95 -6.22 -12.68
C TRP A 222 -14.45 -4.87 -13.17
N PHE A 223 -15.20 -4.84 -14.27
CA PHE A 223 -15.61 -3.60 -14.94
C PHE A 223 -16.99 -3.77 -15.58
N LEU A 224 -17.54 -2.69 -16.16
CA LEU A 224 -18.93 -2.62 -16.62
C LEU A 224 -19.35 -3.79 -17.53
N SER A 225 -18.44 -4.30 -18.36
CA SER A 225 -18.78 -5.34 -19.33
C SER A 225 -18.74 -6.77 -18.75
N ASN A 226 -18.24 -6.99 -17.54
CA ASN A 226 -18.07 -8.34 -16.98
C ASN A 226 -18.62 -8.55 -15.57
N THR A 227 -19.21 -7.52 -14.96
CA THR A 227 -19.93 -7.62 -13.70
C THR A 227 -21.00 -6.53 -13.59
N GLU A 228 -22.06 -6.78 -12.83
CA GLU A 228 -23.11 -5.80 -12.50
C GLU A 228 -22.88 -5.13 -11.13
N SER A 229 -21.85 -5.56 -10.39
CA SER A 229 -21.54 -5.04 -9.05
C SER A 229 -20.08 -5.27 -8.65
N LYS A 230 -19.65 -4.61 -7.57
CA LYS A 230 -18.35 -4.88 -6.93
C LYS A 230 -18.19 -6.36 -6.59
N GLN A 231 -16.97 -6.87 -6.72
CA GLN A 231 -16.64 -8.26 -6.47
C GLN A 231 -15.72 -8.37 -5.25
N PRO A 232 -15.61 -9.56 -4.62
CA PRO A 232 -14.58 -9.81 -3.62
C PRO A 232 -13.20 -9.45 -4.16
N VAL A 233 -12.38 -8.81 -3.33
CA VAL A 233 -11.01 -8.43 -3.70
C VAL A 233 -10.15 -9.65 -3.99
N GLY A 234 -9.12 -9.49 -4.81
CA GLY A 234 -8.09 -10.51 -5.07
C GLY A 234 -8.55 -11.68 -5.94
N ARG A 235 -9.62 -11.50 -6.75
CA ARG A 235 -10.21 -12.58 -7.56
C ARG A 235 -9.77 -12.61 -9.02
N LYS A 236 -9.08 -11.56 -9.48
CA LYS A 236 -8.45 -11.49 -10.79
C LYS A 236 -6.94 -11.68 -10.68
N LYS A 237 -6.23 -11.70 -11.81
CA LYS A 237 -4.78 -11.86 -11.83
C LYS A 237 -4.11 -10.59 -11.24
N PRO A 238 -3.13 -10.73 -10.35
CA PRO A 238 -2.37 -9.58 -9.84
C PRO A 238 -1.35 -9.07 -10.85
N ASN A 239 -0.78 -7.90 -10.58
CA ASN A 239 0.36 -7.37 -11.32
C ASN A 239 1.70 -7.97 -10.84
N ALA A 240 2.83 -7.50 -11.39
CA ALA A 240 4.17 -8.01 -11.09
C ALA A 240 4.62 -7.84 -9.63
N LEU A 241 3.99 -6.96 -8.86
CA LEU A 241 4.22 -6.80 -7.42
C LEU A 241 3.34 -7.71 -6.56
N GLY A 242 2.32 -8.36 -7.15
CA GLY A 242 1.32 -9.09 -6.41
C GLY A 242 0.11 -8.24 -5.99
N LEU A 243 -0.07 -7.05 -6.57
CA LEU A 243 -1.23 -6.20 -6.26
C LEU A 243 -2.42 -6.57 -7.15
N TYR A 244 -3.60 -6.61 -6.54
CA TYR A 244 -4.85 -6.97 -7.17
C TYR A 244 -5.74 -5.75 -7.37
N ASP A 245 -6.64 -5.85 -8.36
CA ASP A 245 -7.74 -4.91 -8.58
C ASP A 245 -7.30 -3.44 -8.78
N MET A 246 -6.04 -3.21 -9.15
CA MET A 246 -5.51 -1.88 -9.53
C MET A 246 -6.09 -1.36 -10.87
N SER A 247 -6.96 -2.16 -11.51
CA SER A 247 -7.80 -1.78 -12.66
C SER A 247 -9.21 -2.34 -12.41
N GLY A 248 -10.22 -1.49 -12.31
CA GLY A 248 -11.62 -1.87 -12.05
C GLY A 248 -11.97 -2.04 -10.57
N ASN A 249 -13.01 -2.82 -10.30
CA ASN A 249 -13.66 -3.06 -9.01
C ASN A 249 -14.18 -1.79 -8.34
N VAL A 250 -13.36 -0.99 -7.65
CA VAL A 250 -13.75 0.35 -7.18
C VAL A 250 -12.68 1.38 -7.51
N TRP A 251 -13.11 2.62 -7.73
CA TRP A 251 -12.20 3.75 -7.77
C TRP A 251 -11.50 3.92 -6.43
N GLU A 252 -10.24 4.31 -6.45
CA GLU A 252 -9.44 4.42 -5.23
C GLU A 252 -8.99 5.85 -4.95
N TRP A 253 -9.33 6.37 -3.77
CA TRP A 253 -8.88 7.67 -3.29
C TRP A 253 -7.36 7.75 -3.11
N CYS A 254 -6.75 8.79 -3.67
CA CYS A 254 -5.36 9.19 -3.42
C CYS A 254 -5.29 10.42 -2.50
N SER A 255 -4.14 10.69 -1.91
CA SER A 255 -3.92 11.82 -1.01
C SER A 255 -3.88 13.18 -1.74
N ASP A 256 -3.44 13.19 -3.00
CA ASP A 256 -3.20 14.38 -3.81
C ASP A 256 -4.47 15.21 -4.05
N TRP A 257 -4.30 16.54 -4.00
CA TRP A 257 -5.21 17.43 -4.69
C TRP A 257 -5.05 17.29 -6.20
N TYR A 258 -6.15 17.33 -6.94
CA TYR A 258 -6.13 17.31 -8.38
C TYR A 258 -5.83 18.71 -8.93
N HIS A 259 -4.91 18.79 -9.89
CA HIS A 259 -4.74 19.94 -10.76
C HIS A 259 -4.34 19.46 -12.15
N ASP A 260 -4.90 20.07 -13.20
CA ASP A 260 -4.71 19.63 -14.59
C ASP A 260 -3.23 19.75 -15.00
N ASP A 261 -2.58 20.87 -14.66
CA ASP A 261 -1.19 21.14 -15.07
C ASP A 261 -0.13 20.75 -14.03
N TYR A 262 -0.50 20.00 -12.98
CA TYR A 262 0.45 19.68 -11.90
C TYR A 262 1.71 19.00 -12.42
N PHE A 263 1.59 18.15 -13.45
CA PHE A 263 2.72 17.39 -13.99
C PHE A 263 3.83 18.27 -14.57
N GLN A 264 3.51 19.51 -14.96
CA GLN A 264 4.50 20.46 -15.49
C GLN A 264 5.35 21.11 -14.40
N VAL A 265 4.83 21.17 -13.18
CA VAL A 265 5.45 21.84 -12.02
C VAL A 265 5.78 20.88 -10.87
N ALA A 266 5.43 19.61 -11.02
CA ALA A 266 5.61 18.59 -10.00
C ALA A 266 7.09 18.44 -9.63
N VAL A 267 7.35 18.35 -8.33
CA VAL A 267 8.65 17.90 -7.84
C VAL A 267 8.91 16.47 -8.34
N LYS A 268 10.16 16.20 -8.72
CA LYS A 268 10.50 14.90 -9.33
C LYS A 268 10.64 13.78 -8.32
N ILE A 269 11.00 14.10 -7.07
CA ILE A 269 11.26 13.12 -6.02
C ILE A 269 10.08 13.14 -5.06
N ASN A 270 9.42 11.99 -4.87
CA ASN A 270 8.27 11.82 -3.97
C ASN A 270 7.19 12.91 -4.10
N PRO A 271 6.60 13.14 -5.31
CA PRO A 271 5.54 14.11 -5.47
C PRO A 271 4.29 13.75 -4.66
N THR A 272 3.73 14.75 -3.98
CA THR A 272 2.54 14.62 -3.09
C THR A 272 1.32 15.40 -3.61
N GLY A 273 1.38 15.88 -4.84
CA GLY A 273 0.36 16.77 -5.41
C GLY A 273 0.57 18.24 -5.00
N PRO A 274 -0.26 19.16 -5.52
CA PRO A 274 -0.32 20.54 -5.06
C PRO A 274 -0.73 20.64 -3.57
N ASP A 275 -0.32 21.72 -2.91
CA ASP A 275 -0.64 21.96 -1.49
C ASP A 275 -2.15 22.17 -1.22
N TYR A 276 -2.88 22.68 -2.23
CA TYR A 276 -4.30 22.99 -2.14
C TYR A 276 -5.04 22.64 -3.44
N GLY A 277 -6.35 22.45 -3.31
CA GLY A 277 -7.25 22.19 -4.43
C GLY A 277 -8.71 22.07 -3.98
N THR A 278 -9.61 21.86 -4.92
CA THR A 278 -11.05 21.68 -4.67
C THR A 278 -11.49 20.22 -4.79
N GLU A 279 -10.69 19.40 -5.46
CA GLU A 279 -11.01 18.02 -5.79
C GLU A 279 -9.80 17.12 -5.50
N LYS A 280 -10.06 15.92 -5.01
CA LYS A 280 -9.05 14.88 -4.75
C LYS A 280 -8.97 13.92 -5.92
N VAL A 281 -7.78 13.39 -6.13
CA VAL A 281 -7.51 12.39 -7.16
C VAL A 281 -8.17 11.05 -6.79
N VAL A 282 -8.77 10.39 -7.78
CA VAL A 282 -9.13 8.97 -7.75
C VAL A 282 -8.56 8.23 -8.96
N ARG A 283 -8.24 6.94 -8.79
CA ARG A 283 -7.55 6.11 -9.79
C ARG A 283 -8.19 4.73 -9.92
N GLY A 284 -7.90 4.03 -11.02
CA GLY A 284 -8.21 2.60 -11.19
C GLY A 284 -9.46 2.25 -11.99
N GLY A 285 -10.46 3.11 -12.07
CA GLY A 285 -11.76 2.71 -12.61
C GLY A 285 -12.58 1.91 -11.61
N SER A 286 -13.71 1.35 -12.03
CA SER A 286 -14.60 0.59 -11.13
C SER A 286 -15.42 -0.47 -11.89
N TRP A 287 -16.19 -1.27 -11.16
CA TRP A 287 -17.18 -2.20 -11.70
C TRP A 287 -18.23 -1.50 -12.60
N PHE A 288 -18.41 -0.18 -12.44
CA PHE A 288 -19.34 0.63 -13.25
C PHE A 288 -18.64 1.40 -14.38
N SER A 289 -17.34 1.17 -14.57
CA SER A 289 -16.52 1.87 -15.57
C SER A 289 -16.37 1.05 -16.84
N ASN A 290 -16.33 1.71 -18.00
CA ASN A 290 -15.84 1.09 -19.22
C ASN A 290 -14.32 0.84 -19.13
N ASP A 291 -13.77 0.17 -20.15
CA ASP A 291 -12.35 -0.18 -20.19
C ASP A 291 -11.42 1.04 -20.26
N GLU A 292 -11.83 2.14 -20.91
CA GLU A 292 -11.06 3.39 -20.98
C GLU A 292 -10.74 3.94 -19.58
N PHE A 293 -11.70 3.86 -18.65
CA PHE A 293 -11.52 4.34 -17.29
C PHE A 293 -10.69 3.40 -16.39
N CYS A 294 -10.46 2.15 -16.82
CA CYS A 294 -9.65 1.18 -16.08
C CYS A 294 -8.16 1.21 -16.43
N ASP A 295 -7.77 2.06 -17.39
CA ASP A 295 -6.37 2.28 -17.78
C ASP A 295 -5.58 2.88 -16.61
N ILE A 296 -4.40 2.31 -16.33
CA ILE A 296 -3.55 2.74 -15.20
C ILE A 296 -3.09 4.20 -15.30
N SER A 297 -3.08 4.79 -16.50
CA SER A 297 -2.75 6.19 -16.72
C SER A 297 -3.95 7.13 -16.52
N ARG A 298 -5.19 6.63 -16.49
CA ARG A 298 -6.40 7.46 -16.44
C ARG A 298 -6.66 8.05 -15.07
N ARG A 299 -6.59 9.38 -14.99
CA ARG A 299 -6.80 10.16 -13.76
C ARG A 299 -8.23 10.65 -13.71
N TYR A 300 -8.85 10.63 -12.54
CA TYR A 300 -10.15 11.26 -12.32
C TYR A 300 -10.14 12.06 -11.01
N LYS A 301 -11.17 12.88 -10.82
CA LYS A 301 -11.23 13.86 -9.72
C LYS A 301 -12.63 14.01 -9.20
N LEU A 302 -12.73 14.17 -7.88
CA LEU A 302 -14.01 14.31 -7.18
C LEU A 302 -13.84 15.22 -5.97
N LYS A 303 -14.93 15.84 -5.53
CA LYS A 303 -14.95 16.56 -4.25
C LYS A 303 -14.62 15.61 -3.09
N PRO A 304 -13.87 16.05 -2.07
CA PRO A 304 -13.41 15.18 -1.00
C PRO A 304 -14.54 14.61 -0.12
N ASP A 305 -15.72 15.22 -0.13
CA ASP A 305 -16.93 14.77 0.57
C ASP A 305 -17.83 13.85 -0.27
N TYR A 306 -17.52 13.65 -1.56
CA TYR A 306 -18.27 12.79 -2.45
C TYR A 306 -18.22 11.33 -1.98
N ARG A 307 -19.34 10.62 -2.14
CA ARG A 307 -19.51 9.21 -1.81
C ARG A 307 -20.37 8.56 -2.88
N ASP A 308 -20.02 7.36 -3.30
CA ASP A 308 -20.87 6.52 -4.14
C ASP A 308 -20.46 5.05 -4.03
N THR A 309 -21.28 4.18 -4.61
CA THR A 309 -21.23 2.72 -4.50
C THR A 309 -20.07 2.04 -5.25
N ASN A 310 -19.23 2.84 -5.89
CA ASN A 310 -18.08 2.39 -6.67
C ASN A 310 -16.80 3.18 -6.35
N PHE A 311 -16.73 3.91 -5.22
CA PHE A 311 -15.53 4.59 -4.73
C PHE A 311 -15.12 4.04 -3.36
N GLY A 312 -13.93 3.46 -3.32
CA GLY A 312 -13.25 2.94 -2.14
C GLY A 312 -11.82 3.48 -2.04
N PHE A 313 -10.92 2.69 -1.47
CA PHE A 313 -9.52 3.06 -1.31
C PHE A 313 -8.66 1.86 -0.89
N ARG A 314 -7.34 2.02 -1.04
CA ARG A 314 -6.32 1.20 -0.40
C ARG A 314 -5.35 2.09 0.37
N CYS A 315 -4.59 1.53 1.31
CA CYS A 315 -3.64 2.30 2.11
C CYS A 315 -2.19 2.01 1.72
N VAL A 316 -1.31 2.93 2.12
CA VAL A 316 0.15 2.76 2.12
C VAL A 316 0.72 3.07 3.50
N LYS A 317 1.96 2.65 3.73
CA LYS A 317 2.72 2.92 4.94
C LYS A 317 4.19 3.17 4.57
N ASP A 318 4.78 4.16 5.22
CA ASP A 318 6.21 4.45 5.10
C ASP A 318 7.04 3.37 5.84
N LEU A 319 8.33 3.27 5.49
CA LEU A 319 9.29 2.31 6.06
C LEU A 319 9.86 2.76 7.40
#